data_AF-A0A536ELN9-F1
#
_entry.id   AF-A0A536ELN9-F1
#
_cell.length_a   1.000
_cell.length_b   1.000
_cell.length_c   1.000
_cell.angle_alpha   90.00
_cell.angle_beta   90.00
_cell.angle_gamma   90.00
#
_symmetry.space_group_name_H-M   'P 1'
#
loop_
_entity.id
_entity.type
_entity.pdbx_description
1 polymer ?
#
loop_
_entity_poly.entity_id
_entity_poly.type
_entity_poly.pdbx_seq_one_letter_code
_entity_poly.pdbx_strand_id
1 'polypeptide(L)'
;MAAPAELRRRLLLAESDVLLEDVEMLRLNDQSEASPRLREAIRAMQIRLGRRNPPLPPATLDAAHDLVFAVQQRLMAANPRNPRPTRHLGRPTGQPVITLIREDRKWKVLALPPPTASGQDDDWIELVELTVERAWDRWCYAQQHAVRAARVRTKPQLALAVAQAAWNNYWLLLQDAERIKERLSVGRGRLAGGTFAAPRI
;
A
#
# COMPACT_ATOMS: atom_id res chain seq x y z
N MET A 1 -10.52 9.25 17.56
CA MET A 1 -9.24 9.89 17.97
C MET A 1 -8.10 9.28 17.17
N ALA A 2 -7.33 10.07 16.41
CA ALA A 2 -6.20 9.53 15.67
C ALA A 2 -5.14 9.01 16.67
N ALA A 3 -4.66 7.78 16.49
CA ALA A 3 -3.61 7.22 17.33
C ALA A 3 -2.38 8.17 17.33
N PRO A 4 -1.65 8.31 18.45
CA PRO A 4 -0.53 9.26 18.57
C PRO A 4 0.53 9.11 17.46
N ALA A 5 0.67 7.92 16.89
CA ALA A 5 1.52 7.64 15.73
C ALA A 5 1.05 8.32 14.43
N GLU A 6 -0.25 8.38 14.16
CA GLU A 6 -0.80 9.03 12.95
C GLU A 6 -0.72 10.56 13.05
N LEU A 7 -0.94 11.12 14.24
CA LEU A 7 -0.73 12.55 14.48
C LEU A 7 0.74 12.94 14.25
N ARG A 8 1.67 12.16 14.81
CA ARG A 8 3.11 12.35 14.61
C ARG A 8 3.50 12.24 13.14
N ARG A 9 2.93 11.29 12.38
CA ARG A 9 3.18 11.13 10.94
C ARG A 9 2.74 12.37 10.15
N ARG A 10 1.56 12.92 10.45
CA ARG A 10 1.05 14.13 9.77
C ARG A 10 1.88 15.36 10.08
N LEU A 11 2.28 15.54 11.34
CA LEU A 11 3.16 16.65 11.73
C LEU A 11 4.51 16.57 11.01
N LEU A 12 5.12 15.39 10.95
CA LEU A 12 6.36 15.18 10.21
C LEU A 12 6.20 15.39 8.69
N LEU A 13 5.02 15.09 8.13
CA LEU A 13 4.73 15.32 6.72
C LEU A 13 4.61 16.82 6.42
N ALA A 14 3.85 17.55 7.24
CA ALA A 14 3.74 19.00 7.12
C ALA A 14 5.10 19.69 7.28
N GLU A 15 5.94 19.21 8.21
CA GLU A 15 7.29 19.71 8.40
C GLU A 15 8.20 19.41 7.20
N SER A 16 8.03 18.25 6.54
CA SER A 16 8.77 17.96 5.30
C SER A 16 8.32 18.83 4.12
N ASP A 17 7.05 19.23 4.07
CA ASP A 17 6.55 20.14 3.04
C ASP A 17 7.20 21.52 3.19
N VAL A 18 7.32 22.04 4.42
CA VAL A 18 8.03 23.30 4.70
C VAL A 18 9.51 23.22 4.31
N LEU A 19 10.19 22.10 4.59
CA LEU A 19 11.59 21.94 4.16
C LEU A 19 11.73 21.88 2.64
N LEU A 20 10.73 21.33 1.95
CA LEU A 20 10.73 21.32 0.49
C LEU A 20 10.55 22.73 -0.07
N GLU A 21 9.65 23.52 0.52
CA GLU A 21 9.48 24.94 0.18
C GLU A 21 10.79 25.73 0.39
N ASP A 22 11.50 25.51 1.50
CA ASP A 22 12.80 26.14 1.77
C ASP A 22 13.86 25.76 0.72
N VAL A 23 13.89 24.50 0.27
CA VAL A 23 14.77 24.04 -0.81
C VAL A 23 14.44 24.75 -2.11
N GLU A 24 13.17 24.79 -2.50
CA GLU A 24 12.73 25.43 -3.74
C GLU A 24 12.97 26.94 -3.72
N MET A 25 12.76 27.60 -2.58
CA MET A 25 13.09 29.02 -2.42
C MET A 25 14.57 29.31 -2.64
N LEU A 26 15.47 28.44 -2.17
CA LEU A 26 16.91 28.59 -2.42
C LEU A 26 17.27 28.31 -3.89
N ARG A 27 16.61 27.34 -4.54
CA ARG A 27 16.78 27.07 -5.98
C ARG A 27 16.30 28.24 -6.85
N LEU A 28 15.17 28.86 -6.50
CA LEU A 28 14.64 30.05 -7.18
C LEU A 28 15.54 31.28 -7.04
N ASN A 29 16.39 31.32 -6.00
CA ASN A 29 17.41 32.35 -5.81
C ASN A 29 18.77 31.97 -6.45
N ASP A 30 18.78 31.01 -7.38
CA ASP A 30 19.96 30.49 -8.08
C ASP A 30 21.08 29.98 -7.16
N GLN A 31 20.74 29.56 -5.93
CA GLN A 31 21.69 28.90 -5.05
C GLN A 31 21.82 27.43 -5.44
N SER A 32 23.03 26.88 -5.31
CA SER A 32 23.31 25.46 -5.57
C SER A 32 23.62 24.67 -4.29
N GLU A 33 24.05 25.37 -3.24
CA GLU A 33 24.40 24.77 -1.96
C GLU A 33 23.26 24.83 -0.95
N ALA A 34 23.06 23.75 -0.21
CA ALA A 34 22.13 23.74 0.90
C ALA A 34 22.71 24.56 2.07
N SER A 35 21.92 25.49 2.62
CA SER A 35 22.34 26.27 3.78
C SER A 35 22.60 25.37 5.01
N PRO A 36 23.53 25.71 5.91
CA PRO A 36 23.81 24.91 7.12
C PRO A 36 22.56 24.68 7.98
N ARG A 37 21.65 25.66 8.02
CA ARG A 37 20.36 25.56 8.72
C ARG A 37 19.47 24.48 8.10
N LEU A 38 19.35 24.46 6.78
CA LEU A 38 18.57 23.44 6.05
C LEU A 38 19.17 22.04 6.22
N ARG A 39 20.50 21.93 6.17
CA ARG A 39 21.23 20.67 6.40
C ARG A 39 20.91 20.06 7.76
N GLU A 40 20.94 20.87 8.83
CA GLU A 40 20.64 20.39 10.18
C GLU A 40 19.14 20.07 10.35
N ALA A 41 18.24 20.84 9.73
CA ALA A 41 16.81 20.57 9.79
C ALA A 41 16.45 19.21 9.13
N ILE A 42 17.01 18.93 7.95
CA ILE A 42 16.84 17.62 7.28
C ILE A 42 17.42 16.49 8.14
N ARG A 43 18.59 16.69 8.73
CA ARG A 43 19.22 15.70 9.62
C ARG A 43 18.36 15.42 10.86
N ALA A 44 17.88 16.46 11.54
CA ALA A 44 17.01 16.35 12.71
C ALA A 44 15.71 15.61 12.39
N MET A 45 15.12 15.86 11.23
CA MET A 45 13.94 15.17 10.75
C MET A 45 14.19 13.67 10.55
N GLN A 46 15.31 13.29 9.93
CA GLN A 46 15.66 11.89 9.73
C GLN A 46 15.90 11.12 11.04
N ILE A 47 16.49 11.79 12.04
CA ILE A 47 16.66 11.25 13.40
C ILE A 47 15.29 11.04 14.05
N ARG A 48 14.37 12.02 13.95
CA ARG A 48 13.00 11.92 14.48
C ARG A 48 12.16 10.85 13.79
N LEU A 49 12.51 10.48 12.57
CA LEU A 49 11.97 9.32 11.83
C LEU A 49 12.60 7.98 12.22
N GLY A 50 13.53 7.97 13.19
CA GLY A 50 14.13 6.77 13.75
C GLY A 50 15.26 6.15 12.93
N ARG A 51 15.89 6.90 12.00
CA ARG A 51 17.15 6.42 11.40
C ARG A 51 18.26 6.53 12.44
N ARG A 52 18.82 5.38 12.85
CA ARG A 52 19.94 5.30 13.79
C ARG A 52 21.26 5.83 13.20
N ASN A 53 21.42 5.70 11.87
CA ASN A 53 22.51 6.30 11.08
C ASN A 53 21.90 7.09 9.91
N PRO A 54 21.60 8.39 10.07
CA PRO A 54 21.16 9.21 8.94
C PRO A 54 22.32 9.38 7.94
N PRO A 55 22.07 9.40 6.61
CA PRO A 55 23.05 9.82 5.62
C PRO A 55 23.63 11.19 5.95
N LEU A 56 24.82 11.47 5.41
CA LEU A 56 25.50 12.75 5.56
C LEU A 56 24.55 13.90 5.16
N PRO A 57 24.59 15.05 5.87
CA PRO A 57 23.76 16.19 5.53
C PRO A 57 24.03 16.64 4.09
N PRO A 58 22.99 16.89 3.28
CA PRO A 58 23.14 17.16 1.86
C PRO A 58 23.91 18.46 1.65
N ALA A 59 25.01 18.42 0.91
CA ALA A 59 25.78 19.64 0.62
C ALA A 59 25.10 20.51 -0.45
N THR A 60 24.40 19.89 -1.40
CA THR A 60 23.72 20.54 -2.51
C THR A 60 22.20 20.58 -2.31
N LEU A 61 21.53 21.54 -2.97
CA LEU A 61 20.07 21.62 -2.94
C LEU A 61 19.41 20.42 -3.62
N ASP A 62 19.99 19.86 -4.68
CA ASP A 62 19.46 18.65 -5.33
C ASP A 62 19.47 17.45 -4.37
N ALA A 63 20.57 17.24 -3.64
CA ALA A 63 20.64 16.18 -2.64
C ALA A 63 19.69 16.43 -1.46
N ALA A 64 19.43 17.70 -1.12
CA ALA A 64 18.46 18.07 -0.10
C ALA A 64 17.03 17.76 -0.56
N HIS A 65 16.70 18.11 -1.80
CA HIS A 65 15.43 17.82 -2.46
C HIS A 65 15.14 16.31 -2.47
N ASP A 66 16.07 15.49 -2.96
CA ASP A 66 15.93 14.03 -3.01
C ASP A 66 15.70 13.41 -1.63
N LEU A 67 16.41 13.90 -0.60
CA LEU A 67 16.25 13.41 0.76
C LEU A 67 14.90 13.78 1.37
N VAL A 68 14.39 14.99 1.13
CA VAL A 68 13.07 15.43 1.58
C VAL A 68 11.98 14.61 0.89
N PHE A 69 12.09 14.38 -0.42
CA PHE A 69 11.19 13.51 -1.17
C PHE A 69 11.19 12.07 -0.64
N ALA A 70 12.36 11.49 -0.37
CA ALA A 70 12.46 10.16 0.20
C ALA A 70 11.80 10.06 1.59
N VAL A 71 11.87 11.15 2.38
CA VAL A 71 11.16 11.27 3.67
C VAL A 71 9.65 11.31 3.47
N GLN A 72 9.14 12.16 2.58
CA GLN A 72 7.71 12.26 2.25
C GLN A 72 7.17 10.92 1.74
N GLN A 73 7.86 10.25 0.82
CA GLN A 73 7.48 8.93 0.31
C GLN A 73 7.35 7.90 1.44
N ARG A 74 8.28 7.90 2.39
CA ARG A 74 8.23 6.99 3.55
C ARG A 74 7.07 7.32 4.49
N LEU A 75 6.79 8.60 4.73
CA LEU A 75 5.66 9.06 5.54
C LEU A 75 4.32 8.77 4.86
N MET A 76 4.24 8.83 3.54
CA MET A 76 3.06 8.43 2.75
C MET A 76 2.89 6.91 2.70
N ALA A 77 3.99 6.15 2.64
CA ALA A 77 3.98 4.68 2.71
C ALA A 77 3.51 4.16 4.07
N ALA A 78 3.79 4.91 5.15
CA ALA A 78 3.35 4.61 6.51
C ALA A 78 1.90 5.04 6.78
N ASN A 79 1.21 5.67 5.82
CA ASN A 79 -0.19 6.07 6.00
C ASN A 79 -1.10 4.82 6.03
N PRO A 80 -1.81 4.55 7.15
CA PRO A 80 -2.71 3.40 7.26
C PRO A 80 -3.93 3.49 6.33
N ARG A 81 -4.21 4.67 5.77
CA ARG A 81 -5.27 4.90 4.77
C ARG A 81 -4.80 4.72 3.34
N ASN A 82 -3.48 4.54 3.12
CA ASN A 82 -2.96 4.20 1.79
C ASN A 82 -3.54 2.82 1.41
N PRO A 83 -4.24 2.67 0.28
CA PRO A 83 -4.81 1.38 -0.15
C PRO A 83 -3.68 0.43 -0.58
N ARG A 84 -2.94 -0.10 0.39
CA ARG A 84 -2.07 -1.24 0.16
C ARG A 84 -2.88 -2.49 0.43
N PRO A 85 -2.88 -3.48 -0.49
CA PRO A 85 -3.45 -4.78 -0.18
C PRO A 85 -2.78 -5.32 1.09
N THR A 86 -3.56 -5.94 1.97
CA THR A 86 -3.08 -6.40 3.27
C THR A 86 -1.90 -7.35 3.06
N ARG A 87 -0.72 -6.95 3.55
CA ARG A 87 0.44 -7.85 3.56
C ARG A 87 0.17 -8.95 4.58
N HIS A 88 -0.07 -10.17 4.11
CA HIS A 88 0.01 -11.35 4.97
C HIS A 88 1.37 -11.34 5.69
N LEU A 89 1.37 -11.51 7.02
CA LEU A 89 2.58 -11.52 7.85
C LEU A 89 3.59 -12.53 7.28
N GLY A 90 4.80 -12.07 6.93
CA GLY A 90 5.90 -12.91 6.43
C GLY A 90 6.16 -12.92 4.91
N ARG A 91 5.58 -12.02 4.11
CA ARG A 91 5.66 -12.06 2.63
C ARG A 91 6.64 -11.05 1.99
N PRO A 92 7.53 -11.48 1.07
CA PRO A 92 8.08 -10.65 -0.03
C PRO A 92 7.13 -10.61 -1.25
N THR A 93 7.08 -9.47 -1.95
CA THR A 93 6.20 -9.22 -3.10
C THR A 93 6.34 -10.32 -4.18
N GLY A 94 5.21 -10.85 -4.68
CA GLY A 94 5.20 -11.76 -5.85
C GLY A 94 5.18 -13.27 -5.57
N GLN A 95 5.35 -13.73 -4.32
CA GLN A 95 5.29 -15.17 -4.03
C GLN A 95 3.86 -15.69 -3.77
N PRO A 96 3.49 -16.89 -4.26
CA PRO A 96 2.21 -17.54 -3.99
C PRO A 96 2.16 -18.11 -2.57
N VAL A 97 1.09 -17.81 -1.82
CA VAL A 97 0.87 -18.39 -0.49
C VAL A 97 0.34 -19.81 -0.69
N ILE A 98 1.02 -20.79 -0.09
CA ILE A 98 0.57 -22.18 -0.07
C ILE A 98 -0.01 -22.49 1.31
N THR A 99 -1.32 -22.65 1.42
CA THR A 99 -1.97 -23.14 2.64
C THR A 99 -1.94 -24.67 2.65
N LEU A 100 -1.49 -25.26 3.75
CA LEU A 100 -1.58 -26.70 3.99
C LEU A 100 -3.02 -27.07 4.36
N ILE A 101 -3.69 -27.84 3.51
CA ILE A 101 -5.07 -28.29 3.66
C ILE A 101 -5.07 -29.77 4.07
N ARG A 102 -4.57 -30.10 5.27
CA ARG A 102 -4.46 -31.46 5.86
C ARG A 102 -3.76 -32.52 4.97
N GLU A 103 -3.20 -33.56 5.58
CA GLU A 103 -2.53 -34.68 4.87
C GLU A 103 -1.53 -34.21 3.78
N ASP A 104 -0.73 -33.18 4.09
CA ASP A 104 0.34 -32.62 3.23
C ASP A 104 -0.13 -32.02 1.88
N ARG A 105 -1.45 -31.81 1.69
CA ARG A 105 -1.98 -31.22 0.46
C ARG A 105 -1.86 -29.70 0.47
N LYS A 106 -1.17 -29.17 -0.53
CA LYS A 106 -0.84 -27.75 -0.69
C LYS A 106 -1.88 -27.05 -1.58
N TRP A 107 -2.51 -25.97 -1.10
CA TRP A 107 -3.40 -25.12 -1.89
C TRP A 107 -2.81 -23.74 -2.08
N LYS A 108 -2.73 -23.29 -3.34
CA LYS A 108 -2.22 -21.97 -3.69
C LYS A 108 -3.34 -20.94 -3.51
N VAL A 109 -3.20 -20.13 -2.47
CA VAL A 109 -4.05 -18.98 -2.17
C VAL A 109 -3.68 -17.85 -3.10
N LEU A 110 -4.69 -17.28 -3.78
CA LEU A 110 -4.53 -16.08 -4.60
C LEU A 110 -4.40 -14.85 -3.71
N ALA A 111 -3.67 -13.85 -4.18
CA ALA A 111 -3.50 -12.56 -3.52
C ALA A 111 -3.74 -11.46 -4.56
N LEU A 112 -4.32 -10.33 -4.13
CA LEU A 112 -4.53 -9.19 -5.01
C LEU A 112 -3.19 -8.64 -5.55
N PRO A 113 -3.16 -8.17 -6.80
CA PRO A 113 -1.98 -7.56 -7.40
C PRO A 113 -1.60 -6.26 -6.67
N PRO A 114 -0.30 -5.95 -6.54
CA PRO A 114 0.12 -4.65 -6.02
C PRO A 114 -0.28 -3.54 -7.01
N PRO A 115 -0.51 -2.31 -6.53
CA PRO A 115 -0.76 -1.17 -7.41
C PRO A 115 0.43 -0.95 -8.35
N THR A 116 0.13 -0.64 -9.62
CA THR A 116 1.12 -0.33 -10.64
C THR A 116 1.75 1.04 -10.36
N ALA A 117 3.07 1.16 -10.57
CA ALA A 117 3.79 2.42 -10.35
C ALA A 117 3.39 3.52 -11.36
N SER A 118 2.67 3.16 -12.42
CA SER A 118 2.27 4.04 -13.52
C SER A 118 1.09 4.97 -13.21
N GLY A 119 0.45 4.84 -12.04
CA GLY A 119 -0.68 5.73 -11.65
C GLY A 119 -1.96 5.54 -12.47
N GLN A 120 -2.03 4.51 -13.32
CA GLN A 120 -3.25 4.09 -14.00
C GLN A 120 -4.06 3.19 -13.07
N ASP A 121 -4.85 3.83 -12.20
CA ASP A 121 -5.69 3.14 -11.22
C ASP A 121 -6.72 2.22 -11.89
N ASP A 122 -7.19 2.55 -13.10
CA ASP A 122 -8.25 1.79 -13.79
C ASP A 122 -7.77 0.41 -14.25
N ASP A 123 -6.60 0.31 -14.90
CA ASP A 123 -6.00 -0.97 -15.29
C ASP A 123 -5.69 -1.86 -14.08
N TRP A 124 -5.28 -1.25 -12.96
CA TRP A 124 -5.05 -1.97 -11.72
C TRP A 124 -6.36 -2.49 -11.10
N ILE A 125 -7.43 -1.69 -11.13
CA ILE A 125 -8.76 -2.11 -10.67
C ILE A 125 -9.25 -3.31 -11.49
N GLU A 126 -9.10 -3.26 -12.81
CA GLU A 126 -9.47 -4.39 -13.68
C GLU A 126 -8.72 -5.67 -13.29
N LEU A 127 -7.41 -5.59 -13.04
CA LEU A 127 -6.62 -6.73 -12.57
C LEU A 127 -7.07 -7.25 -11.19
N VAL A 128 -7.50 -6.35 -10.30
CA VAL A 128 -8.09 -6.72 -9.00
C VAL A 128 -9.40 -7.49 -9.20
N GLU A 129 -10.29 -7.00 -10.07
CA GLU A 129 -11.56 -7.65 -10.40
C GLU A 129 -11.35 -9.03 -11.00
N LEU A 130 -10.49 -9.15 -12.02
CA LEU A 130 -10.12 -10.43 -12.63
C LEU A 130 -9.52 -11.42 -11.62
N THR A 131 -8.79 -10.93 -10.62
CA THR A 131 -8.25 -11.78 -9.55
C THR A 131 -9.34 -12.33 -8.62
N VAL A 132 -10.36 -11.51 -8.32
CA VAL A 132 -11.52 -11.94 -7.53
C VAL A 132 -12.37 -12.95 -8.30
N GLU A 133 -12.65 -12.69 -9.57
CA GLU A 133 -13.34 -13.63 -10.46
C GLU A 133 -12.58 -14.96 -10.54
N ARG A 134 -11.25 -14.90 -10.65
CA ARG A 134 -10.44 -16.11 -10.67
C ARG A 134 -10.50 -16.89 -9.35
N ALA A 135 -10.63 -16.22 -8.21
CA ALA A 135 -10.81 -16.88 -6.92
C ALA A 135 -12.19 -17.55 -6.82
N TRP A 136 -13.23 -16.90 -7.34
CA TRP A 136 -14.58 -17.46 -7.43
C TRP A 136 -14.61 -18.74 -8.27
N ASP A 137 -14.02 -18.73 -9.47
CA ASP A 137 -13.92 -19.91 -10.33
C ASP A 137 -13.24 -21.10 -9.62
N ARG A 138 -12.17 -20.83 -8.88
CA ARG A 138 -11.44 -21.87 -8.13
C ARG A 138 -12.27 -22.44 -6.99
N TRP A 139 -13.11 -21.64 -6.35
CA TRP A 139 -14.06 -22.12 -5.37
C TRP A 139 -15.16 -22.97 -6.01
N CYS A 140 -15.78 -22.51 -7.10
CA CYS A 140 -16.78 -23.28 -7.86
C CYS A 140 -16.23 -24.66 -8.26
N TYR A 141 -15.01 -24.68 -8.80
CA TYR A 141 -14.32 -25.91 -9.14
C TYR A 141 -14.07 -26.80 -7.91
N ALA A 142 -13.54 -26.25 -6.81
CA ALA A 142 -13.29 -27.01 -5.58
C ALA A 142 -14.58 -27.58 -4.98
N GLN A 143 -15.68 -26.83 -5.04
CA GLN A 143 -16.99 -27.25 -4.56
C GLN A 143 -17.56 -28.41 -5.38
N GLN A 144 -17.51 -28.32 -6.71
CA GLN A 144 -17.90 -29.42 -7.60
C GLN A 144 -17.07 -30.69 -7.33
N HIS A 145 -15.76 -30.51 -7.11
CA HIS A 145 -14.87 -31.60 -6.73
C HIS A 145 -15.22 -32.21 -5.37
N ALA A 146 -15.60 -31.40 -4.37
CA ALA A 146 -16.05 -31.88 -3.07
C ALA A 146 -17.35 -32.68 -3.16
N VAL A 147 -18.32 -32.20 -3.94
CA VAL A 147 -19.58 -32.92 -4.20
C VAL A 147 -19.32 -34.27 -4.88
N ARG A 148 -18.45 -34.30 -5.89
CA ARG A 148 -18.06 -35.55 -6.57
C ARG A 148 -17.35 -36.51 -5.61
N ALA A 149 -16.40 -36.01 -4.80
CA ALA A 149 -15.68 -36.81 -3.81
C ALA A 149 -16.61 -37.42 -2.76
N ALA A 150 -17.64 -36.69 -2.33
CA ALA A 150 -18.69 -37.20 -1.43
C ALA A 150 -19.52 -38.30 -2.09
N ARG A 151 -19.95 -38.11 -3.34
CA ARG A 151 -20.73 -39.11 -4.09
C ARG A 151 -19.98 -40.42 -4.30
N VAL A 152 -18.69 -40.34 -4.66
CA VAL A 152 -17.84 -41.51 -4.93
C VAL A 152 -17.17 -42.04 -3.64
N ARG A 153 -17.41 -41.38 -2.49
CA ARG A 153 -16.83 -41.71 -1.17
C ARG A 153 -15.30 -41.73 -1.13
N THR A 154 -14.65 -40.95 -1.98
CA THR A 154 -13.18 -40.87 -2.08
C THR A 154 -12.66 -39.61 -1.40
N LYS A 155 -12.05 -39.75 -0.21
CA LYS A 155 -11.47 -38.65 0.57
C LYS A 155 -12.34 -37.37 0.65
N PRO A 156 -13.64 -37.47 0.98
CA PRO A 156 -14.56 -36.32 0.94
C PRO A 156 -14.16 -35.20 1.91
N GLN A 157 -13.60 -35.54 3.06
CA GLN A 157 -13.14 -34.58 4.06
C GLN A 157 -12.03 -33.67 3.53
N LEU A 158 -11.10 -34.24 2.75
CA LEU A 158 -10.01 -33.48 2.14
C LEU A 158 -10.53 -32.54 1.04
N ALA A 159 -11.44 -33.01 0.20
CA ALA A 159 -12.03 -32.19 -0.85
C ALA A 159 -12.88 -31.04 -0.26
N LEU A 160 -13.60 -31.30 0.84
CA LEU A 160 -14.35 -30.29 1.56
C LEU A 160 -13.43 -29.23 2.19
N ALA A 161 -12.30 -29.65 2.78
CA ALA A 161 -11.31 -28.73 3.33
C ALA A 161 -10.71 -27.82 2.23
N VAL A 162 -10.50 -28.33 1.02
CA VAL A 162 -10.07 -27.54 -0.15
C VAL A 162 -11.13 -26.52 -0.55
N ALA A 163 -12.39 -26.93 -0.62
CA ALA A 163 -13.50 -26.03 -0.94
C ALA A 163 -13.64 -24.91 0.12
N GLN A 164 -13.50 -25.24 1.40
CA GLN A 164 -13.55 -24.24 2.48
C GLN A 164 -12.40 -23.24 2.39
N ALA A 165 -11.19 -23.70 2.09
CA ALA A 165 -10.05 -22.79 1.93
C ALA A 165 -10.20 -21.88 0.71
N ALA A 166 -10.73 -22.41 -0.41
CA ALA A 166 -11.03 -21.64 -1.60
C ALA A 166 -12.10 -20.57 -1.33
N TRP A 167 -13.15 -20.94 -0.57
CA TRP A 167 -14.20 -20.01 -0.14
C TRP A 167 -13.63 -18.86 0.70
N ASN A 168 -12.83 -19.20 1.71
CA ASN A 168 -12.20 -18.21 2.57
C ASN A 168 -11.27 -17.27 1.77
N ASN A 169 -10.53 -17.81 0.80
CA ASN A 169 -9.68 -16.99 -0.05
C ASN A 169 -10.50 -16.02 -0.91
N TYR A 170 -11.55 -16.50 -1.58
CA TYR A 170 -12.46 -15.66 -2.36
C TYR A 170 -13.04 -14.53 -1.51
N TRP A 171 -13.59 -14.86 -0.34
CA TRP A 171 -14.25 -13.88 0.52
C TRP A 171 -13.30 -12.79 1.02
N LEU A 172 -12.07 -13.17 1.41
CA LEU A 172 -11.05 -12.20 1.78
C LEU A 172 -10.66 -11.28 0.62
N LEU A 173 -10.51 -11.82 -0.59
CA LEU A 173 -10.16 -11.02 -1.77
C LEU A 173 -11.30 -10.07 -2.17
N LEU A 174 -12.56 -10.52 -2.07
CA LEU A 174 -13.73 -9.69 -2.33
C LEU A 174 -13.79 -8.50 -1.35
N GLN A 175 -13.66 -8.76 -0.05
CA GLN A 175 -13.64 -7.71 0.98
C GLN A 175 -12.47 -6.74 0.79
N ASP A 176 -11.29 -7.23 0.42
CA ASP A 176 -10.14 -6.39 0.17
C ASP A 176 -10.32 -5.56 -1.11
N ALA A 177 -10.93 -6.12 -2.16
CA ALA A 177 -11.23 -5.42 -3.41
C ALA A 177 -12.28 -4.32 -3.22
N GLU A 178 -13.36 -4.59 -2.48
CA GLU A 178 -14.38 -3.60 -2.12
C GLU A 178 -13.75 -2.44 -1.34
N ARG A 179 -12.91 -2.75 -0.35
CA ARG A 179 -12.20 -1.74 0.45
C ARG A 179 -11.26 -0.89 -0.41
N ILE A 180 -10.63 -1.46 -1.43
CA ILE A 180 -9.80 -0.71 -2.38
C ILE A 180 -10.68 0.24 -3.21
N LYS A 181 -11.77 -0.25 -3.79
CA LYS A 181 -12.72 0.54 -4.59
C LYS A 181 -13.30 1.72 -3.81
N GLU A 182 -13.77 1.48 -2.58
CA GLU A 182 -14.28 2.53 -1.68
C GLU A 182 -13.22 3.60 -1.36
N ARG A 183 -11.96 3.21 -1.17
CA ARG A 183 -10.88 4.16 -0.87
C ARG A 183 -10.51 5.01 -2.08
N LEU A 184 -10.51 4.43 -3.27
CA LEU A 184 -10.23 5.15 -4.52
C LEU A 184 -11.37 6.13 -4.86
N SER A 185 -12.63 5.75 -4.63
CA SER A 185 -13.78 6.66 -4.85
C SER A 185 -13.74 7.86 -3.89
N VAL A 186 -13.40 7.66 -2.61
CA VAL A 186 -13.20 8.75 -1.63
C VAL A 186 -11.98 9.62 -1.98
N GLY A 187 -10.91 9.04 -2.51
CA GLY A 187 -9.73 9.76 -3.00
C GLY A 187 -10.07 10.71 -4.17
N ARG A 188 -10.77 10.19 -5.19
CA ARG A 188 -11.25 10.99 -6.33
C ARG A 188 -12.19 12.11 -5.89
N GLY A 189 -13.13 11.82 -4.97
CA GLY A 189 -14.07 12.81 -4.45
C GLY A 189 -13.41 13.97 -3.67
N ARG A 190 -12.29 13.71 -2.96
CA ARG A 190 -11.54 14.76 -2.26
C ARG A 190 -10.73 15.66 -3.19
N LEU A 191 -10.15 15.09 -4.26
CA LEU A 191 -9.40 15.88 -5.25
C LEU A 191 -10.35 16.76 -6.08
N ALA A 192 -11.58 16.31 -6.34
CA ALA A 192 -12.60 17.10 -7.04
C ALA A 192 -13.24 18.21 -6.18
N GLY A 193 -13.13 18.15 -4.85
CA GLY A 193 -13.75 19.12 -3.92
C GLY A 193 -12.84 20.28 -3.48
N GLY A 194 -11.62 20.38 -4.02
CA GLY A 194 -10.57 21.29 -3.53
C GLY A 194 -10.55 22.71 -4.13
N THR A 195 -11.40 23.04 -5.10
CA THR A 195 -11.45 24.37 -5.72
C THR A 195 -12.73 25.10 -5.33
N PHE A 196 -12.82 25.57 -4.09
CA PHE A 196 -13.63 26.76 -3.81
C PHE A 196 -12.68 27.96 -3.73
N ALA A 197 -12.86 28.84 -4.71
CA ALA A 197 -12.05 30.01 -4.97
C ALA A 197 -11.88 30.91 -3.73
N ALA A 198 -10.64 31.36 -3.49
CA ALA A 198 -10.38 32.49 -2.63
C ALA A 198 -10.89 33.77 -3.33
N PRO A 199 -11.66 34.65 -2.65
CA PRO A 199 -12.04 35.94 -3.21
C PRO A 199 -10.80 36.85 -3.23
N ARG A 200 -10.49 37.40 -4.40
CA ARG A 200 -9.47 38.45 -4.57
C ARG A 200 -9.97 39.73 -3.90
N ILE A 201 -9.12 40.33 -3.06
CA ILE A 201 -9.17 41.74 -2.67
C ILE A 201 -8.24 42.50 -3.62
#